data_AF-A0A7V0IG03-F1
#
_entry.id   AF-A0A7V0IG03-F1
#
_cell.length_a   1.000
_cell.length_b   1.000
_cell.length_c   1.000
_cell.angle_alpha   90.00
_cell.angle_beta   90.00
_cell.angle_gamma   90.00
#
_symmetry.space_group_name_H-M   'P 1'
#
loop_
_entity.id
_entity.type
_entity.pdbx_description
1 polymer ?
#
loop_
_entity_poly.entity_id
_entity_poly.type
_entity_poly.pdbx_seq_one_letter_code
_entity_poly.pdbx_strand_id
1 'polypeptide(L)'
;MRRTIAITALILLVGVATAELRVVGFFPDSLHPRRDMLSVPNPNPPVGKNLIRDKYTRLPINTVETPETVRVCAIRVQFQPDSTPKSTGTGQFVLAPDSTQKFDPPPHDRKYFEAHLEALARYYRFVSHGKVIIEYTVFPEEDSAAYTLPDSMGYYGPEGWFGSDLGTRLAGFFTDAIKLADSLDTINWCDYDVVIVFHAGSDWQNDVASFYPDYAEMYPDIFIPSPDDLPTAFVVMPEPVVACVDRGIVMPESPSQDGQTVVLNGVLAHEFGHALGLVDLY
;
A
#
# COMPACT_ATOMS: atom_id res chain seq x y z
N MET A 1 24.63 32.61 -11.25
CA MET A 1 25.28 31.86 -12.36
C MET A 1 26.44 31.05 -11.77
N ARG A 2 26.52 29.75 -12.11
CA ARG A 2 27.41 28.66 -11.59
C ARG A 2 26.90 28.03 -10.28
N ARG A 3 26.13 26.93 -10.29
CA ARG A 3 26.42 25.49 -10.61
C ARG A 3 27.54 24.89 -9.76
N THR A 4 27.14 24.03 -8.82
CA THR A 4 27.96 23.04 -8.10
C THR A 4 27.07 21.80 -7.98
N ILE A 5 27.01 20.95 -9.01
CA ILE A 5 27.76 19.69 -9.17
C ILE A 5 27.59 18.79 -7.94
N ALA A 6 26.63 17.86 -8.03
CA ALA A 6 26.54 16.69 -7.18
C ALA A 6 27.79 15.82 -7.41
N ILE A 7 28.45 15.43 -6.32
CA ILE A 7 29.52 14.43 -6.36
C ILE A 7 29.00 13.22 -5.60
N THR A 8 28.53 12.24 -6.36
CA THR A 8 28.22 10.89 -5.93
C THR A 8 29.51 10.22 -5.43
N ALA A 9 29.56 9.83 -4.16
CA ALA A 9 30.65 9.03 -3.63
C ALA A 9 30.27 7.54 -3.73
N LEU A 10 30.71 6.88 -4.81
CA LEU A 10 30.73 5.42 -4.91
C LEU A 10 32.03 4.93 -4.27
N ILE A 11 32.00 4.39 -3.06
CA ILE A 11 33.17 3.74 -2.46
C ILE A 11 33.11 2.26 -2.83
N LEU A 12 33.93 1.89 -3.81
CA LEU A 12 34.20 0.51 -4.19
C LEU A 12 35.39 0.01 -3.34
N LEU A 13 35.14 -0.84 -2.35
CA LEU A 13 36.21 -1.59 -1.69
C LEU A 13 36.31 -2.96 -2.35
N VAL A 14 37.29 -3.12 -3.24
CA VAL A 14 37.61 -4.42 -3.85
C VAL A 14 38.46 -5.22 -2.86
N GLY A 15 37.82 -6.11 -2.11
CA GLY A 15 38.45 -7.20 -1.38
C GLY A 15 38.20 -8.51 -2.11
N VAL A 16 39.26 -9.14 -2.62
CA VAL A 16 39.19 -10.45 -3.29
C VAL A 16 39.01 -11.54 -2.22
N ALA A 17 37.76 -11.92 -1.94
CA ALA A 17 37.32 -13.24 -1.49
C ALA A 17 35.81 -13.19 -1.21
N THR A 18 35.02 -13.96 -1.97
CA THR A 18 33.59 -14.27 -1.73
C THR A 18 32.75 -13.10 -1.18
N ALA A 19 32.60 -12.03 -1.96
CA ALA A 19 31.70 -10.95 -1.61
C ALA A 19 30.32 -11.24 -2.22
N GLU A 20 29.35 -11.61 -1.38
CA GLU A 20 27.94 -11.36 -1.71
C GLU A 20 27.81 -9.86 -1.94
N LEU A 21 27.49 -9.47 -3.18
CA LEU A 21 27.17 -8.10 -3.51
C LEU A 21 25.83 -7.77 -2.87
N ARG A 22 25.84 -7.35 -1.60
CA ARG A 22 24.65 -6.84 -0.93
C ARG A 22 24.48 -5.38 -1.33
N VAL A 23 23.55 -5.11 -2.24
CA VAL A 23 23.07 -3.75 -2.45
C VAL A 23 22.33 -3.36 -1.17
N VAL A 24 23.01 -2.62 -0.30
CA VAL A 24 22.41 -1.93 0.84
C VAL A 24 21.61 -0.78 0.24
N GLY A 25 20.30 -0.98 0.06
CA GLY A 25 19.40 0.10 -0.32
C GLY A 25 19.52 1.22 0.73
N PHE A 26 20.01 2.39 0.32
CA PHE A 26 20.07 3.55 1.20
C PHE A 26 18.66 4.16 1.26
N PHE A 27 17.95 3.94 2.38
CA PHE A 27 16.72 4.65 2.66
C PHE A 27 17.08 5.89 3.48
N PRO A 28 17.12 7.08 2.87
CA PRO A 28 17.57 8.28 3.55
C PRO A 28 16.65 8.62 4.72
N ASP A 29 17.23 9.17 5.79
CA ASP A 29 16.48 9.59 6.99
C ASP A 29 15.31 10.52 6.67
N SER A 30 15.42 11.26 5.56
CA SER A 30 14.41 12.17 5.05
C SER A 30 13.15 11.49 4.51
N LEU A 31 13.07 10.16 4.37
CA LEU A 31 11.90 9.43 3.86
C LEU A 31 11.10 8.68 4.94
N HIS A 32 11.36 8.94 6.22
CA HIS A 32 10.64 8.30 7.33
C HIS A 32 9.39 9.11 7.74
N PRO A 33 8.16 8.68 7.37
CA PRO A 33 6.98 9.16 8.07
C PRO A 33 7.00 8.62 9.49
N ARG A 34 6.66 9.46 10.47
CA ARG A 34 6.45 8.98 11.83
C ARG A 34 5.20 8.11 11.87
N ARG A 35 5.18 7.09 12.74
CA ARG A 35 4.01 6.20 12.90
C ARG A 35 2.70 6.97 13.19
N ASP A 36 2.76 8.07 13.93
CA ASP A 36 1.60 8.95 14.23
C ASP A 36 1.12 9.76 13.03
N MET A 37 1.75 9.58 11.86
CA MET A 37 1.44 10.25 10.60
C MET A 37 0.92 9.27 9.53
N LEU A 38 0.71 8.00 9.86
CA LEU A 38 0.05 7.03 8.98
C LEU A 38 -1.47 7.11 9.16
N SER A 39 -2.22 6.88 8.08
CA SER A 39 -3.69 6.99 8.05
C SER A 39 -4.19 8.35 8.57
N VAL A 40 -3.44 9.41 8.29
CA VAL A 40 -3.86 10.78 8.58
C VAL A 40 -4.61 11.37 7.39
N PRO A 41 -5.51 12.35 7.60
CA PRO A 41 -6.18 13.02 6.50
C PRO A 41 -5.17 13.58 5.51
N ASN A 42 -5.38 13.31 4.22
CA ASN A 42 -4.61 13.90 3.15
C ASN A 42 -4.59 15.43 3.31
N PRO A 43 -3.40 16.04 3.50
CA PRO A 43 -3.30 17.48 3.69
C PRO A 43 -3.62 18.27 2.41
N ASN A 44 -3.57 17.63 1.24
CA ASN A 44 -3.90 18.19 -0.07
C ASN A 44 -4.89 17.24 -0.78
N PRO A 45 -6.16 17.15 -0.32
CA PRO A 45 -7.13 16.24 -0.90
C PRO A 45 -7.39 16.60 -2.38
N PRO A 46 -7.59 15.61 -3.26
CA PRO A 46 -7.79 15.87 -4.68
C PRO A 46 -9.17 16.48 -4.97
N VAL A 47 -10.12 16.26 -4.06
CA VAL A 47 -11.48 16.79 -4.09
C VAL A 47 -11.64 17.91 -3.08
N GLY A 48 -12.44 18.92 -3.43
CA GLY A 48 -12.80 19.99 -2.51
C GLY A 48 -11.59 20.83 -2.14
N LYS A 49 -10.72 21.15 -3.10
CA LYS A 49 -9.50 21.96 -2.89
C LYS A 49 -9.78 23.34 -2.27
N ASN A 50 -11.01 23.83 -2.40
CA ASN A 50 -11.47 25.10 -1.83
C ASN A 50 -12.15 24.94 -0.45
N LEU A 51 -12.25 23.73 0.08
CA LEU A 51 -12.86 23.49 1.39
C LEU A 51 -11.96 24.01 2.49
N ILE A 52 -12.52 24.87 3.34
CA ILE A 52 -11.81 25.47 4.46
C ILE A 52 -11.86 24.51 5.65
N ARG A 53 -10.68 24.21 6.18
CA ARG A 53 -10.49 23.49 7.44
C ARG A 53 -9.85 24.44 8.46
N ASP A 54 -10.32 24.40 9.69
CA ASP A 54 -9.68 25.12 10.80
C ASP A 54 -8.33 24.47 11.19
N LYS A 55 -8.28 23.13 11.10
CA LYS A 55 -7.06 22.30 11.15
C LYS A 55 -7.18 21.21 10.11
N TYR A 56 -6.09 20.81 9.48
CA TYR A 56 -6.15 19.73 8.47
C TYR A 56 -6.67 18.40 9.06
N THR A 57 -6.48 18.19 10.37
CA THR A 57 -7.01 17.07 11.16
C THR A 57 -8.48 17.20 11.59
N ARG A 58 -9.25 18.11 10.98
CA ARG A 58 -10.67 18.32 11.24
C ARG A 58 -11.45 18.30 9.93
N LEU A 59 -12.73 17.97 10.05
CA LEU A 59 -13.65 17.99 8.92
C LEU A 59 -13.81 19.43 8.39
N PRO A 60 -13.97 19.60 7.07
CA PRO A 60 -14.25 20.90 6.48
C PRO A 60 -15.60 21.45 6.95
N ILE A 61 -15.71 22.77 7.06
CA ILE A 61 -16.95 23.45 7.48
C ILE A 61 -18.00 23.42 6.36
N ASN A 62 -17.55 23.40 5.11
CA ASN A 62 -18.39 23.43 3.93
C ASN A 62 -18.34 22.09 3.17
N THR A 63 -19.31 21.89 2.28
CA THR A 63 -19.43 20.71 1.42
C THR A 63 -18.94 20.98 0.00
N VAL A 64 -18.69 19.90 -0.75
CA VAL A 64 -18.41 19.97 -2.19
C VAL A 64 -19.71 20.21 -2.95
N GLU A 65 -19.77 21.30 -3.71
CA GLU A 65 -21.00 21.74 -4.37
C GLU A 65 -21.17 21.19 -5.80
N THR A 66 -20.07 20.94 -6.50
CA THR A 66 -20.07 20.47 -7.90
C THR A 66 -19.40 19.11 -8.01
N PRO A 67 -19.81 18.24 -8.94
CA PRO A 67 -19.10 16.99 -9.18
C PRO A 67 -17.63 17.21 -9.55
N GLU A 68 -16.75 16.46 -8.88
CA GLU A 68 -15.31 16.42 -9.10
C GLU A 68 -14.87 14.98 -9.39
N THR A 69 -13.90 14.82 -10.29
CA THR A 69 -13.35 13.52 -10.68
C THR A 69 -12.02 13.28 -9.99
N VAL A 70 -11.85 12.10 -9.41
CA VAL A 70 -10.62 11.59 -8.81
C VAL A 70 -10.10 10.46 -9.67
N ARG A 71 -8.89 10.62 -10.19
CA ARG A 71 -8.22 9.58 -10.97
C ARG A 71 -7.32 8.74 -10.08
N VAL A 72 -7.53 7.44 -10.11
CA VAL A 72 -6.82 6.47 -9.26
C VAL A 72 -5.88 5.62 -10.11
N CYS A 73 -4.59 5.63 -9.76
CA CYS A 73 -3.64 4.65 -10.23
C CYS A 73 -3.54 3.54 -9.18
N ALA A 74 -3.97 2.34 -9.52
CA ALA A 74 -3.74 1.16 -8.70
C ALA A 74 -2.61 0.34 -9.31
N ILE A 75 -1.62 -0.06 -8.51
CA ILE A 75 -0.59 -1.00 -8.91
C ILE A 75 -0.71 -2.29 -8.10
N ARG A 76 -0.43 -3.42 -8.73
CA ARG A 76 -0.37 -4.74 -8.08
C ARG A 76 1.08 -5.14 -7.91
N VAL A 77 1.47 -5.37 -6.66
CA VAL A 77 2.84 -5.65 -6.26
C VAL A 77 2.88 -6.97 -5.51
N GLN A 78 3.88 -7.78 -5.83
CA GLN A 78 4.14 -9.03 -5.13
C GLN A 78 5.63 -9.11 -4.77
N PHE A 79 5.99 -10.09 -3.96
CA PHE A 79 7.32 -10.25 -3.38
C PHE A 79 8.04 -11.43 -4.02
N GLN A 80 9.33 -11.60 -3.79
CA GLN A 80 9.95 -12.89 -4.12
C GLN A 80 9.26 -14.01 -3.35
N PRO A 81 8.94 -15.14 -4.01
CA PRO A 81 8.34 -16.26 -3.33
C PRO A 81 9.21 -16.78 -2.19
N ASP A 82 8.62 -17.04 -1.04
CA ASP A 82 9.27 -17.74 0.04
C ASP A 82 8.32 -18.76 0.70
N SER A 83 8.79 -19.41 1.76
CA SER A 83 8.02 -20.36 2.56
C SER A 83 8.10 -20.01 4.05
N THR A 84 8.32 -18.74 4.39
CA THR A 84 8.40 -18.33 5.79
C THR A 84 7.01 -18.44 6.42
N PRO A 85 6.88 -18.97 7.65
CA PRO A 85 5.60 -18.96 8.34
C PRO A 85 5.26 -17.56 8.89
N LYS A 86 6.18 -16.58 8.78
CA LYS A 86 6.04 -15.25 9.39
C LYS A 86 5.25 -14.25 8.54
N SER A 87 4.80 -14.62 7.35
CA SER A 87 3.97 -13.80 6.47
C SER A 87 2.86 -14.63 5.86
N THR A 88 1.73 -14.00 5.56
CA THR A 88 0.59 -14.63 4.92
C THR A 88 0.90 -14.97 3.46
N GLY A 89 0.55 -16.20 3.07
CA GLY A 89 0.69 -16.68 1.69
C GLY A 89 2.14 -17.00 1.33
N THR A 90 2.48 -16.83 0.06
CA THR A 90 3.83 -17.15 -0.48
C THR A 90 4.58 -15.91 -0.94
N GLY A 91 4.04 -14.71 -0.69
CA GLY A 91 4.51 -13.48 -1.31
C GLY A 91 4.03 -13.30 -2.77
N GLN A 92 3.19 -14.18 -3.29
CA GLN A 92 2.57 -14.09 -4.63
C GLN A 92 1.05 -13.96 -4.51
N PHE A 93 0.41 -13.26 -5.45
CA PHE A 93 -1.04 -13.19 -5.51
C PHE A 93 -1.67 -14.58 -5.74
N VAL A 94 -2.83 -14.82 -5.13
CA VAL A 94 -3.55 -16.09 -5.27
C VAL A 94 -4.31 -16.11 -6.60
N LEU A 95 -3.69 -16.65 -7.65
CA LEU A 95 -4.29 -16.76 -8.99
C LEU A 95 -5.03 -18.09 -9.22
N ALA A 96 -4.83 -19.09 -8.36
CA ALA A 96 -5.53 -20.36 -8.48
C ALA A 96 -7.00 -20.18 -8.04
N PRO A 97 -8.00 -20.49 -8.89
CA PRO A 97 -9.39 -20.33 -8.50
C PRO A 97 -9.76 -21.21 -7.30
N ASP A 98 -10.56 -20.66 -6.39
CA ASP A 98 -11.12 -21.39 -5.24
C ASP A 98 -12.63 -21.15 -5.13
N SER A 99 -13.40 -22.17 -5.47
CA SER A 99 -14.87 -22.13 -5.42
C SER A 99 -15.46 -22.28 -4.00
N THR A 100 -14.62 -22.65 -3.03
CA THR A 100 -15.02 -22.82 -1.63
C THR A 100 -15.12 -21.47 -0.93
N GLN A 101 -14.21 -20.53 -1.25
CA GLN A 101 -14.25 -19.15 -0.80
C GLN A 101 -15.48 -18.42 -1.37
N LYS A 102 -16.27 -17.81 -0.49
CA LYS A 102 -17.54 -17.14 -0.86
C LYS A 102 -17.41 -15.64 -1.04
N PHE A 103 -16.49 -15.03 -0.31
CA PHE A 103 -16.24 -13.60 -0.33
C PHE A 103 -14.84 -13.37 -0.87
N ASP A 104 -14.73 -12.42 -1.80
CA ASP A 104 -13.49 -12.05 -2.45
C ASP A 104 -12.68 -13.27 -2.97
N PRO A 105 -13.30 -14.22 -3.72
CA PRO A 105 -12.61 -15.46 -4.12
C PRO A 105 -11.52 -15.20 -5.18
N PRO A 106 -10.46 -16.02 -5.21
CA PRO A 106 -9.47 -15.97 -6.27
C PRO A 106 -10.05 -16.47 -7.61
N PRO A 107 -9.48 -16.07 -8.77
CA PRO A 107 -8.17 -15.43 -8.93
C PRO A 107 -8.12 -13.96 -8.49
N HIS A 108 -7.10 -13.58 -7.72
CA HIS A 108 -6.79 -12.19 -7.38
C HIS A 108 -6.00 -11.52 -8.51
N ASP A 109 -6.59 -11.53 -9.70
CA ASP A 109 -6.04 -10.94 -10.92
C ASP A 109 -6.45 -9.46 -11.07
N ARG A 110 -6.22 -8.86 -12.23
CA ARG A 110 -6.56 -7.45 -12.48
C ARG A 110 -8.06 -7.20 -12.31
N LYS A 111 -8.91 -8.12 -12.77
CA LYS A 111 -10.38 -8.00 -12.69
C LYS A 111 -10.86 -8.03 -11.26
N TYR A 112 -10.22 -8.83 -10.39
CA TYR A 112 -10.50 -8.83 -8.96
C TYR A 112 -10.35 -7.42 -8.36
N PHE A 113 -9.20 -6.76 -8.59
CA PHE A 113 -8.97 -5.40 -8.09
C PHE A 113 -9.84 -4.35 -8.79
N GLU A 114 -10.09 -4.49 -10.10
CA GLU A 114 -11.03 -3.62 -10.83
C GLU A 114 -12.46 -3.71 -10.26
N ALA A 115 -12.90 -4.89 -9.81
CA ALA A 115 -14.22 -5.06 -9.18
C ALA A 115 -14.30 -4.35 -7.81
N HIS A 116 -13.23 -4.39 -7.01
CA HIS A 116 -13.15 -3.63 -5.76
C HIS A 116 -13.13 -2.11 -6.00
N LEU A 117 -12.40 -1.64 -7.01
CA LEU A 117 -12.38 -0.23 -7.39
C LEU A 117 -13.72 0.22 -8.00
N GLU A 118 -14.43 -0.66 -8.71
CA GLU A 118 -15.79 -0.38 -9.17
C GLU A 118 -16.75 -0.22 -7.98
N ALA A 119 -16.66 -1.11 -6.98
CA ALA A 119 -17.44 -1.00 -5.76
C ALA A 119 -17.13 0.29 -4.99
N LEU A 120 -15.85 0.67 -4.90
CA LEU A 120 -15.40 1.94 -4.32
C LEU A 120 -15.99 3.14 -5.06
N ALA A 121 -15.93 3.15 -6.39
CA ALA A 121 -16.51 4.21 -7.23
C ALA A 121 -18.02 4.35 -7.02
N ARG A 122 -18.74 3.22 -6.93
CA ARG A 122 -20.18 3.20 -6.64
C ARG A 122 -20.49 3.72 -5.24
N TYR A 123 -19.72 3.29 -4.23
CA TYR A 123 -19.86 3.74 -2.85
C TYR A 123 -19.71 5.25 -2.74
N TYR A 124 -18.59 5.80 -3.21
CA TYR A 124 -18.33 7.24 -3.14
C TYR A 124 -19.30 8.06 -3.95
N ARG A 125 -19.70 7.60 -5.14
CA ARG A 125 -20.75 8.25 -5.92
C ARG A 125 -22.08 8.30 -5.16
N PHE A 126 -22.44 7.23 -4.44
CA PHE A 126 -23.67 7.19 -3.64
C PHE A 126 -23.60 8.12 -2.43
N VAL A 127 -22.60 7.95 -1.55
CA VAL A 127 -22.52 8.70 -0.28
C VAL A 127 -22.23 10.19 -0.48
N SER A 128 -21.64 10.56 -1.62
CA SER A 128 -21.42 11.97 -1.99
C SER A 128 -22.58 12.60 -2.77
N HIS A 129 -23.69 11.89 -2.99
CA HIS A 129 -24.79 12.35 -3.86
C HIS A 129 -24.31 12.74 -5.28
N GLY A 130 -23.40 11.95 -5.84
CA GLY A 130 -22.85 12.14 -7.18
C GLY A 130 -21.81 13.26 -7.29
N LYS A 131 -21.24 13.73 -6.16
CA LYS A 131 -20.22 14.80 -6.14
C LYS A 131 -18.79 14.29 -6.25
N VAL A 132 -18.54 13.04 -5.86
CA VAL A 132 -17.25 12.36 -6.04
C VAL A 132 -17.42 11.31 -7.13
N ILE A 133 -16.69 11.48 -8.22
CA ILE A 133 -16.61 10.53 -9.33
C ILE A 133 -15.21 9.92 -9.31
N ILE A 134 -15.11 8.60 -9.31
CA ILE A 134 -13.82 7.90 -9.30
C ILE A 134 -13.62 7.25 -10.67
N GLU A 135 -12.51 7.58 -11.32
CA GLU A 135 -11.97 6.89 -12.49
C GLU A 135 -10.71 6.16 -12.04
N TYR A 136 -10.46 4.94 -12.55
CA TYR A 136 -9.32 4.15 -12.12
C TYR A 136 -8.65 3.41 -13.26
N THR A 137 -7.37 3.10 -13.06
CA THR A 137 -6.58 2.21 -13.92
C THR A 137 -5.77 1.28 -13.02
N VAL A 138 -5.77 -0.02 -13.34
CA VAL A 138 -5.01 -1.04 -12.60
C VAL A 138 -3.82 -1.49 -13.45
N PHE A 139 -2.62 -1.36 -12.90
CA PHE A 139 -1.36 -1.75 -13.49
C PHE A 139 -0.73 -2.96 -12.78
N PRO A 140 0.08 -3.77 -13.46
CA PRO A 140 0.27 -3.76 -14.92
C PRO A 140 -1.05 -4.10 -15.66
N GLU A 141 -1.17 -3.77 -16.95
CA GLU A 141 -2.42 -4.01 -17.70
C GLU A 141 -2.69 -5.50 -18.01
N GLU A 142 -1.65 -6.34 -17.98
CA GLU A 142 -1.80 -7.78 -18.17
C GLU A 142 -2.56 -8.40 -16.98
N ASP A 143 -3.53 -9.27 -17.24
CA ASP A 143 -4.53 -9.70 -16.27
C ASP A 143 -3.92 -10.39 -15.04
N SER A 144 -2.96 -11.30 -15.24
CA SER A 144 -2.36 -12.10 -14.17
C SER A 144 -1.01 -11.57 -13.65
N ALA A 145 -0.45 -10.53 -14.26
CA ALA A 145 0.84 -9.98 -13.90
C ALA A 145 0.79 -9.06 -12.67
N ALA A 146 1.91 -8.98 -11.98
CA ALA A 146 2.18 -8.03 -10.92
C ALA A 146 3.66 -7.63 -10.94
N TYR A 147 3.99 -6.45 -10.41
CA TYR A 147 5.37 -6.04 -10.22
C TYR A 147 5.98 -6.84 -9.08
N THR A 148 7.00 -7.64 -9.36
CA THR A 148 7.63 -8.52 -8.36
C THR A 148 8.86 -7.84 -7.77
N LEU A 149 8.79 -7.47 -6.49
CA LEU A 149 9.91 -6.92 -5.73
C LEU A 149 11.07 -7.91 -5.66
N PRO A 150 12.32 -7.42 -5.52
CA PRO A 150 13.50 -8.29 -5.52
C PRO A 150 13.69 -9.08 -4.22
N ASP A 151 12.95 -8.75 -3.17
CA ASP A 151 13.02 -9.37 -1.85
C ASP A 151 11.65 -9.95 -1.43
N SER A 152 11.66 -10.83 -0.42
CA SER A 152 10.44 -11.39 0.13
C SER A 152 9.73 -10.42 1.08
N MET A 153 8.49 -10.73 1.49
CA MET A 153 7.71 -9.83 2.37
C MET A 153 8.44 -9.54 3.69
N GLY A 154 9.12 -10.55 4.25
CA GLY A 154 9.93 -10.43 5.47
C GLY A 154 11.04 -9.37 5.40
N TYR A 155 11.49 -8.97 4.21
CA TYR A 155 12.42 -7.84 4.06
C TYR A 155 11.85 -6.53 4.60
N TYR A 156 10.53 -6.35 4.47
CA TYR A 156 9.77 -5.22 5.00
C TYR A 156 9.14 -5.52 6.37
N GLY A 157 9.42 -6.70 6.95
CA GLY A 157 8.98 -7.12 8.29
C GLY A 157 9.70 -6.39 9.44
N PRO A 158 9.26 -6.56 10.70
CA PRO A 158 9.85 -5.90 11.87
C PRO A 158 11.29 -6.32 12.17
N GLU A 159 11.70 -7.51 11.74
CA GLU A 159 13.09 -8.01 11.82
C GLU A 159 13.84 -7.83 10.49
N GLY A 160 13.23 -7.15 9.53
CA GLY A 160 13.73 -6.95 8.17
C GLY A 160 14.71 -5.78 8.03
N TRP A 161 14.93 -5.35 6.79
CA TRP A 161 15.91 -4.32 6.42
C TRP A 161 15.65 -2.97 7.07
N PHE A 162 14.37 -2.58 7.09
CA PHE A 162 13.90 -1.30 7.60
C PHE A 162 13.79 -1.26 9.13
N GLY A 163 14.08 -2.38 9.81
CA GLY A 163 13.97 -2.51 11.25
C GLY A 163 12.52 -2.48 11.74
N SER A 164 12.33 -2.26 13.04
CA SER A 164 11.03 -2.44 13.69
C SER A 164 10.08 -1.23 13.60
N ASP A 165 10.53 -0.08 13.09
CA ASP A 165 9.68 1.10 12.99
C ASP A 165 8.66 0.97 11.86
N LEU A 166 7.37 1.06 12.19
CA LEU A 166 6.27 0.81 11.26
C LEU A 166 6.25 1.82 10.09
N GLY A 167 6.46 3.10 10.39
CA GLY A 167 6.48 4.15 9.37
C GLY A 167 7.63 3.96 8.39
N THR A 168 8.79 3.57 8.90
CA THR A 168 9.99 3.26 8.10
C THR A 168 9.78 2.07 7.17
N ARG A 169 9.27 0.96 7.70
CA ARG A 169 8.97 -0.25 6.93
C ARG A 169 7.99 0.03 5.78
N LEU A 170 6.89 0.71 6.10
CA LEU A 170 5.82 0.99 5.15
C LEU A 170 6.27 1.99 4.07
N ALA A 171 7.02 3.02 4.45
CA ALA A 171 7.59 3.98 3.52
C ALA A 171 8.65 3.35 2.61
N GLY A 172 9.44 2.41 3.15
CA GLY A 172 10.36 1.56 2.39
C GLY A 172 9.62 0.76 1.33
N PHE A 173 8.60 -0.02 1.74
CA PHE A 173 7.75 -0.79 0.84
C PHE A 173 7.10 0.09 -0.25
N PHE A 174 6.45 1.19 0.14
CA PHE A 174 5.79 2.10 -0.79
C PHE A 174 6.81 2.68 -1.79
N THR A 175 8.00 3.05 -1.33
CA THR A 175 9.07 3.56 -2.18
C THR A 175 9.53 2.54 -3.21
N ASP A 176 9.82 1.31 -2.77
CA ASP A 176 10.35 0.26 -3.64
C ASP A 176 9.28 -0.23 -4.65
N ALA A 177 8.02 -0.32 -4.22
CA ALA A 177 6.88 -0.63 -5.08
C ALA A 177 6.71 0.39 -6.22
N ILE A 178 6.66 1.68 -5.88
CA ILE A 178 6.47 2.76 -6.87
C ILE A 178 7.66 2.86 -7.82
N LYS A 179 8.90 2.79 -7.31
CA LYS A 179 10.11 2.81 -8.15
C LYS A 179 10.18 1.62 -9.09
N LEU A 180 9.79 0.44 -8.63
CA LEU A 180 9.76 -0.75 -9.48
C LEU A 180 8.75 -0.57 -10.62
N ALA A 181 7.52 -0.16 -10.31
CA ALA A 181 6.49 0.10 -11.31
C ALA A 181 6.93 1.16 -12.34
N ASP A 182 7.50 2.28 -11.87
CA ASP A 182 8.02 3.36 -12.73
C ASP A 182 9.17 2.89 -13.63
N SER A 183 9.98 1.93 -13.17
CA SER A 183 11.12 1.40 -13.95
C SER A 183 10.71 0.38 -15.02
N LEU A 184 9.57 -0.31 -14.82
CA LEU A 184 9.13 -1.42 -15.67
C LEU A 184 7.99 -1.05 -16.61
N ASP A 185 7.28 0.04 -16.34
CA ASP A 185 6.08 0.45 -17.06
C ASP A 185 6.10 1.95 -17.39
N THR A 186 5.24 2.37 -18.30
CA THR A 186 5.10 3.76 -18.73
C THR A 186 3.89 4.42 -18.08
N ILE A 187 3.88 4.48 -16.75
CA ILE A 187 2.83 5.14 -15.98
C ILE A 187 3.09 6.64 -15.94
N ASN A 188 2.17 7.45 -16.49
CA ASN A 188 2.23 8.90 -16.31
C ASN A 188 1.61 9.29 -14.96
N TRP A 189 2.38 9.17 -13.88
CA TRP A 189 1.90 9.35 -12.52
C TRP A 189 1.18 10.69 -12.26
N CYS A 190 1.58 11.76 -12.94
CA CYS A 190 0.97 13.08 -12.79
C CYS A 190 -0.46 13.19 -13.35
N ASP A 191 -0.94 12.18 -14.08
CA ASP A 191 -2.34 12.12 -14.53
C ASP A 191 -3.28 11.61 -13.43
N TYR A 192 -2.74 11.09 -12.32
CA TYR A 192 -3.48 10.49 -11.23
C TYR A 192 -3.46 11.35 -9.97
N ASP A 193 -4.58 11.33 -9.25
CA ASP A 193 -4.81 12.06 -8.01
C ASP A 193 -4.52 11.22 -6.76
N VAL A 194 -4.74 9.90 -6.86
CA VAL A 194 -4.55 8.93 -5.77
C VAL A 194 -3.82 7.71 -6.32
N VAL A 195 -2.81 7.24 -5.59
CA VAL A 195 -2.11 5.99 -5.87
C VAL A 195 -2.49 4.95 -4.83
N ILE A 196 -2.76 3.72 -5.28
CA ILE A 196 -3.05 2.56 -4.44
C ILE A 196 -2.05 1.46 -4.80
N VAL A 197 -1.37 0.91 -3.81
CA VAL A 197 -0.47 -0.24 -3.94
C VAL A 197 -1.17 -1.43 -3.30
N PHE A 198 -1.74 -2.29 -4.14
CA PHE A 198 -2.21 -3.60 -3.70
C PHE A 198 -1.02 -4.55 -3.60
N HIS A 199 -0.84 -5.22 -2.45
CA HIS A 199 0.23 -6.18 -2.24
C HIS A 199 -0.27 -7.61 -2.03
N ALA A 200 0.47 -8.62 -2.48
CA ALA A 200 0.16 -10.02 -2.16
C ALA A 200 0.16 -10.27 -0.64
N GLY A 201 -0.65 -11.22 -0.18
CA GLY A 201 -0.84 -11.54 1.24
C GLY A 201 -1.88 -10.69 1.96
N SER A 202 -1.97 -10.88 3.28
CA SER A 202 -2.88 -10.17 4.17
C SER A 202 -2.20 -9.02 4.88
N ASP A 203 -2.97 -8.24 5.63
CA ASP A 203 -2.47 -7.09 6.38
C ASP A 203 -2.18 -7.41 7.84
N TRP A 204 -1.20 -6.70 8.39
CA TRP A 204 -0.78 -6.85 9.78
C TRP A 204 -1.91 -6.63 10.79
N GLN A 205 -2.92 -5.80 10.47
CA GLN A 205 -4.04 -5.52 11.36
C GLN A 205 -4.93 -6.74 11.63
N ASN A 206 -5.01 -7.69 10.69
CA ASN A 206 -5.85 -8.88 10.84
C ASN A 206 -5.06 -10.11 11.32
N ASP A 207 -3.76 -9.98 11.61
CA ASP A 207 -2.90 -11.00 12.24
C ASP A 207 -3.26 -11.15 13.73
N VAL A 208 -4.40 -11.79 13.99
CA VAL A 208 -4.89 -12.06 15.34
C VAL A 208 -3.97 -13.04 16.07
N ALA A 209 -3.35 -13.97 15.34
CA ALA A 209 -2.44 -14.96 15.90
C ALA A 209 -1.22 -14.32 16.58
N SER A 210 -0.60 -13.29 15.99
CA SER A 210 0.50 -12.57 16.64
C SER A 210 0.05 -11.72 17.82
N PHE A 211 -1.16 -11.16 17.79
CA PHE A 211 -1.68 -10.35 18.92
C PHE A 211 -2.17 -11.21 20.10
N TYR A 212 -2.63 -12.43 19.83
CA TYR A 212 -3.21 -13.34 20.81
C TYR A 212 -2.57 -14.74 20.70
N PRO A 213 -1.32 -14.91 21.19
CA PRO A 213 -0.55 -16.15 20.99
C PRO A 213 -1.21 -17.40 21.58
N ASP A 214 -2.06 -17.25 22.59
CA ASP A 214 -2.83 -18.35 23.18
C ASP A 214 -3.76 -19.02 22.15
N TYR A 215 -4.29 -18.27 21.17
CA TYR A 215 -5.10 -18.82 20.09
C TYR A 215 -4.26 -19.63 19.10
N ALA A 216 -3.06 -19.16 18.78
CA ALA A 216 -2.10 -19.91 17.96
C ALA A 216 -1.65 -21.20 18.65
N GLU A 217 -1.50 -21.21 19.98
CA GLU A 217 -1.21 -22.43 20.74
C GLU A 217 -2.39 -23.42 20.71
N MET A 218 -3.62 -22.91 20.88
CA MET A 218 -4.82 -23.75 20.96
C MET A 218 -5.27 -24.30 19.60
N TYR A 219 -5.15 -23.51 18.53
CA TYR A 219 -5.62 -23.83 17.19
C TYR A 219 -4.56 -23.47 16.12
N PRO A 220 -3.40 -24.15 16.12
CA PRO A 220 -2.25 -23.80 15.28
C PRO A 220 -2.49 -23.95 13.77
N ASP A 221 -3.52 -24.70 13.37
CA ASP A 221 -3.91 -24.87 11.96
C ASP A 221 -4.82 -23.73 11.46
N ILE A 222 -5.33 -22.89 12.37
CA ILE A 222 -6.25 -21.78 12.06
C ILE A 222 -5.54 -20.45 12.26
N PHE A 223 -4.88 -20.27 13.42
CA PHE A 223 -4.23 -19.02 13.81
C PHE A 223 -2.72 -19.15 13.58
N ILE A 224 -2.21 -18.52 12.53
CA ILE A 224 -0.82 -18.63 12.09
C ILE A 224 -0.18 -17.25 12.19
N PRO A 225 0.73 -17.01 13.16
CA PRO A 225 1.34 -15.70 13.35
C PRO A 225 2.07 -15.19 12.11
N SER A 226 1.67 -14.04 11.59
CA SER A 226 2.23 -13.41 10.39
C SER A 226 2.83 -12.01 10.66
N PRO A 227 3.78 -11.86 11.61
CA PRO A 227 4.28 -10.55 12.04
C PRO A 227 5.00 -9.74 10.95
N ASP A 228 5.39 -10.39 9.85
CA ASP A 228 6.02 -9.74 8.69
C ASP A 228 5.00 -9.14 7.72
N ASP A 229 3.69 -9.40 7.90
CA ASP A 229 2.63 -8.78 7.09
C ASP A 229 2.74 -7.24 7.14
N LEU A 230 2.40 -6.61 6.02
CA LEU A 230 2.42 -5.16 5.89
C LEU A 230 1.14 -4.55 6.43
N PRO A 231 1.18 -3.37 7.06
CA PRO A 231 -0.03 -2.70 7.48
C PRO A 231 -0.80 -2.12 6.29
N THR A 232 -2.12 -2.21 6.34
CA THR A 232 -3.00 -1.36 5.52
C THR A 232 -2.93 0.08 6.01
N ALA A 233 -2.62 1.05 5.15
CA ALA A 233 -2.59 2.45 5.57
C ALA A 233 -2.50 3.44 4.39
N PHE A 234 -3.00 4.66 4.62
CA PHE A 234 -2.65 5.83 3.82
C PHE A 234 -1.31 6.41 4.29
N VAL A 235 -0.34 6.46 3.37
CA VAL A 235 1.02 6.92 3.60
C VAL A 235 1.20 8.30 2.98
N VAL A 236 1.80 9.23 3.73
CA VAL A 236 2.28 10.51 3.21
C VAL A 236 3.78 10.56 3.33
N MET A 237 4.45 10.62 2.19
CA MET A 237 5.90 10.74 2.09
C MET A 237 6.30 12.21 2.24
N PRO A 238 7.42 12.48 2.93
CA PRO A 238 7.96 13.85 3.08
C PRO A 238 8.51 14.44 1.76
N GLU A 239 8.92 13.58 0.83
CA GLU A 239 9.35 13.96 -0.52
C GLU A 239 8.70 13.02 -1.55
N PRO A 240 8.46 13.49 -2.80
CA PRO A 240 7.97 12.63 -3.86
C PRO A 240 8.93 11.46 -4.15
N VAL A 241 8.39 10.24 -4.19
CA VAL A 241 9.11 9.01 -4.55
C VAL A 241 9.51 9.03 -6.04
N VAL A 242 8.55 9.41 -6.88
CA VAL A 242 8.69 9.75 -8.30
C VAL A 242 7.89 11.04 -8.56
N ALA A 243 7.93 11.55 -9.80
CA ALA A 243 7.17 12.76 -10.13
C ALA A 243 5.68 12.60 -9.77
N CYS A 244 5.14 13.57 -9.01
CA CYS A 244 3.74 13.61 -8.58
C CYS A 244 3.27 12.50 -7.61
N VAL A 245 4.14 11.62 -7.13
CA VAL A 245 3.79 10.59 -6.13
C VAL A 245 4.51 10.84 -4.82
N ASP A 246 3.83 11.47 -3.88
CA ASP A 246 4.31 11.72 -2.51
C ASP A 246 3.37 11.12 -1.45
N ARG A 247 2.33 10.40 -1.85
CA ARG A 247 1.37 9.75 -0.96
C ARG A 247 0.60 8.66 -1.68
N GLY A 248 0.00 7.75 -0.93
CA GLY A 248 -0.83 6.70 -1.49
C GLY A 248 -1.37 5.76 -0.44
N ILE A 249 -2.17 4.79 -0.86
CA ILE A 249 -2.75 3.76 -0.01
C ILE A 249 -1.95 2.48 -0.21
N VAL A 250 -1.54 1.84 0.88
CA VAL A 250 -1.06 0.45 0.89
C VAL A 250 -2.21 -0.44 1.34
N MET A 251 -2.50 -1.49 0.58
CA MET A 251 -3.66 -2.35 0.76
C MET A 251 -3.28 -3.81 0.43
N PRO A 252 -3.70 -4.80 1.23
CA PRO A 252 -3.44 -6.21 0.94
C PRO A 252 -4.27 -6.72 -0.24
N GLU A 253 -3.97 -7.94 -0.70
CA GLU A 253 -4.81 -8.66 -1.66
C GLU A 253 -6.11 -9.08 -1.01
N SER A 254 -6.05 -9.47 0.27
CA SER A 254 -7.20 -9.87 1.07
C SER A 254 -6.87 -9.70 2.54
N PRO A 255 -7.72 -9.04 3.35
CA PRO A 255 -7.52 -8.95 4.80
C PRO A 255 -7.97 -10.22 5.55
N SER A 256 -8.52 -11.23 4.84
CA SER A 256 -8.95 -12.49 5.46
C SER A 256 -7.73 -13.35 5.82
N GLN A 257 -7.55 -13.59 7.11
CA GLN A 257 -6.56 -14.52 7.66
C GLN A 257 -7.03 -15.06 9.01
N ASP A 258 -6.28 -15.99 9.61
CA ASP A 258 -6.58 -16.55 10.94
C ASP A 258 -7.99 -17.14 11.10
N GLY A 259 -8.51 -17.76 10.05
CA GLY A 259 -9.88 -18.29 10.01
C GLY A 259 -10.98 -17.22 10.00
N GLN A 260 -10.62 -15.93 9.91
CA GLN A 260 -11.55 -14.82 9.85
C GLN A 260 -11.83 -14.42 8.40
N THR A 261 -13.11 -14.19 8.11
CA THR A 261 -13.54 -13.60 6.84
C THR A 261 -13.68 -12.09 7.01
N VAL A 262 -12.75 -11.36 6.43
CA VAL A 262 -12.75 -9.90 6.31
C VAL A 262 -12.76 -9.55 4.82
N VAL A 263 -13.59 -8.61 4.41
CA VAL A 263 -13.75 -8.22 3.01
C VAL A 263 -13.10 -6.87 2.72
N LEU A 264 -12.48 -6.75 1.55
CA LEU A 264 -11.59 -5.63 1.23
C LEU A 264 -12.34 -4.28 1.12
N ASN A 265 -13.59 -4.29 0.65
CA ASN A 265 -14.33 -3.06 0.29
C ASN A 265 -14.47 -2.05 1.43
N GLY A 266 -14.70 -2.50 2.66
CA GLY A 266 -14.85 -1.62 3.81
C GLY A 266 -13.55 -0.92 4.17
N VAL A 267 -12.46 -1.69 4.19
CA VAL A 267 -11.10 -1.21 4.46
C VAL A 267 -10.62 -0.27 3.35
N LEU A 268 -10.86 -0.63 2.09
CA LEU A 268 -10.54 0.20 0.93
C LEU A 268 -11.30 1.53 0.96
N ALA A 269 -12.61 1.52 1.28
CA ALA A 269 -13.39 2.75 1.42
C ALA A 269 -12.90 3.61 2.59
N HIS A 270 -12.48 2.99 3.69
CA HIS A 270 -11.91 3.69 4.83
C HIS A 270 -10.62 4.44 4.47
N GLU A 271 -9.63 3.73 3.93
CA GLU A 271 -8.34 4.33 3.55
C GLU A 271 -8.47 5.36 2.42
N PHE A 272 -9.40 5.14 1.48
CA PHE A 272 -9.71 6.15 0.46
C PHE A 272 -10.33 7.41 1.08
N GLY A 273 -11.01 7.27 2.22
CA GLY A 273 -11.46 8.40 3.03
C GLY A 273 -10.30 9.31 3.42
N HIS A 274 -9.19 8.75 3.90
CA HIS A 274 -7.98 9.53 4.18
C HIS A 274 -7.43 10.21 2.94
N ALA A 275 -7.42 9.54 1.78
CA ALA A 275 -7.01 10.15 0.51
C ALA A 275 -7.88 11.37 0.13
N LEU A 276 -9.18 11.36 0.46
CA LEU A 276 -10.10 12.50 0.33
C LEU A 276 -10.00 13.52 1.48
N GLY A 277 -9.10 13.29 2.44
CA GLY A 277 -8.87 14.13 3.59
C GLY A 277 -9.87 13.91 4.72
N LEU A 278 -10.53 12.77 4.84
CA LEU A 278 -11.36 12.45 6.00
C LEU A 278 -10.51 12.03 7.20
N VAL A 279 -11.05 12.26 8.39
CA VAL A 279 -10.43 11.93 9.68
C VAL A 279 -10.99 10.64 10.23
N ASP A 280 -10.18 9.93 11.01
CA ASP A 280 -10.67 8.87 11.88
C ASP A 280 -11.56 9.42 13.00
N LEU A 281 -12.56 8.63 13.37
CA LEU A 281 -13.55 8.97 14.40
C LEU A 281 -13.53 7.99 15.59
N TYR A 282 -12.56 7.08 15.66
CA TYR A 282 -12.38 6.10 16.73
C TYR A 282 -11.20 6.43 17.65
#